data_AF-A0AAD3M493-F1
#
_entry.id   AF-A0AAD3M493-F1
#
_cell.length_a   1.000
_cell.length_b   1.000
_cell.length_c   1.000
_cell.angle_alpha   90.00
_cell.angle_beta   90.00
_cell.angle_gamma   90.00
#
_symmetry.space_group_name_H-M   'P 1'
#
loop_
_entity.id
_entity.type
_entity.pdbx_description
1 polymer ?
#
loop_
_entity_poly.entity_id
_entity_poly.type
_entity_poly.pdbx_seq_one_letter_code
_entity_poly.pdbx_strand_id
1 'polypeptide(L)'
;MRASYGLSLMPSSALVELLHRVEAAIREYSEELVSQLARRDELEFEKEVKNTFITALMEVQNRQKEQRDSSKRRRRDKALSLQGGGTPSVNGGNTGSTGRTEKTGTMPVKRFSMEGLSNILQTGIRQTFGSTGNEKQYINTVIPYEKKGTPPSVDDLQMLTKILFAIKEDSEKVPTLLTDYILKVLCPT
;
A
#
# COMPACT_ATOMS: atom_id res chain seq x y z
N MET A 1 -43.39 13.87 15.68
CA MET A 1 -44.63 14.49 16.20
C MET A 1 -45.05 14.01 17.60
N ARG A 2 -44.75 12.79 18.08
CA ARG A 2 -45.19 12.33 19.42
C ARG A 2 -44.49 13.00 20.62
N ALA A 3 -43.22 13.38 20.50
CA ALA A 3 -42.44 13.95 21.61
C ALA A 3 -42.95 15.34 22.07
N SER A 4 -43.39 16.19 21.13
CA SER A 4 -43.87 17.54 21.41
C SER A 4 -45.18 17.57 22.19
N TYR A 5 -46.10 16.61 21.95
CA TYR A 5 -47.31 16.47 22.78
C TYR A 5 -46.96 15.99 24.20
N GLY A 6 -45.99 15.08 24.35
CA GLY A 6 -45.57 14.60 25.66
C GLY A 6 -44.93 15.68 26.55
N LEU A 7 -44.18 16.61 25.95
CA LEU A 7 -43.58 17.75 26.66
C LEU A 7 -44.62 18.77 27.13
N SER A 8 -45.71 18.95 26.36
CA SER A 8 -46.83 19.86 26.71
C SER A 8 -47.67 19.37 27.90
N LEU A 9 -47.72 18.05 28.13
CA LEU A 9 -48.44 17.44 29.26
C LEU A 9 -47.60 17.33 30.56
N MET A 10 -46.32 17.70 30.52
CA MET A 10 -45.45 17.62 31.71
C MET A 10 -45.67 18.84 32.63
N PRO A 11 -45.67 18.65 33.96
CA PRO A 11 -45.67 19.77 34.88
C PRO A 11 -44.38 20.59 34.71
N SER A 12 -44.45 21.89 34.97
CA SER A 12 -43.33 22.83 34.76
C SER A 12 -42.06 22.41 35.50
N SER A 13 -42.18 21.80 36.69
CA SER A 13 -41.04 21.27 37.45
C SER A 13 -40.30 20.15 36.69
N ALA A 14 -41.02 19.19 36.12
CA ALA A 14 -40.44 18.09 35.35
C ALA A 14 -39.78 18.59 34.06
N LEU A 15 -40.32 19.64 33.44
CA LEU A 15 -39.71 20.26 32.26
C LEU A 15 -38.38 20.96 32.61
N VAL A 16 -38.31 21.63 33.75
CA VAL A 16 -37.08 22.27 34.25
C VAL A 16 -36.02 21.23 34.61
N GLU A 17 -36.39 20.13 35.28
CA GLU A 17 -35.48 19.03 35.58
C GLU A 17 -34.93 18.38 34.30
N LEU A 18 -35.79 18.15 33.30
CA LEU A 18 -35.37 17.63 32.00
C LEU A 18 -34.41 18.60 31.29
N LEU A 19 -34.71 19.89 31.33
CA LEU A 19 -33.85 20.92 30.74
C LEU A 19 -32.47 20.93 31.41
N HIS A 20 -32.41 20.96 32.75
CA HIS A 20 -31.14 20.89 33.47
C HIS A 20 -30.35 19.62 33.15
N ARG A 21 -31.03 18.47 33.04
CA ARG A 21 -30.39 17.21 32.67
C ARG A 21 -29.80 17.26 31.26
N VAL A 22 -30.54 17.83 30.31
CA VAL A 22 -30.06 17.99 28.93
C VAL A 22 -28.90 18.98 28.88
N GLU A 23 -28.98 20.10 29.59
CA GLU A 23 -27.87 21.07 29.69
C GLU A 23 -26.61 20.46 30.31
N ALA A 24 -26.76 19.66 31.37
CA ALA A 24 -25.65 18.94 32.00
C ALA A 24 -25.00 17.95 31.02
N ALA A 25 -25.82 17.14 30.33
CA ALA A 25 -25.33 16.20 29.33
C ALA A 25 -24.63 16.91 28.17
N ILE A 26 -25.16 18.05 27.69
CA ILE A 26 -24.51 18.85 26.65
C ILE A 26 -23.13 19.32 27.10
N ARG A 27 -22.99 19.80 28.34
CA ARG A 27 -21.69 20.25 28.89
C ARG A 27 -20.69 19.10 28.95
N GLU A 28 -21.11 17.96 29.50
CA GLU A 28 -20.27 16.75 29.61
C GLU A 28 -19.80 16.26 28.23
N TYR A 29 -20.71 16.14 27.26
CA TYR A 29 -20.32 15.74 25.91
C TYR A 29 -19.46 16.77 25.19
N SER A 30 -19.63 18.06 25.47
CA SER A 30 -18.78 19.11 24.90
C SER A 30 -17.36 19.04 25.45
N GLU A 31 -17.21 18.79 26.76
CA GLU A 31 -15.90 18.60 27.40
C GLU A 31 -15.18 17.35 26.87
N GLU A 32 -15.90 16.23 26.79
CA GLU A 32 -15.41 14.99 26.19
C GLU A 32 -14.97 15.21 24.74
N LEU A 33 -15.76 15.93 23.94
CA LEU A 33 -15.43 16.26 22.55
C LEU A 33 -14.12 17.07 22.47
N VAL A 34 -13.96 18.09 23.31
CA VAL A 34 -12.74 18.90 23.35
C VAL A 34 -11.52 18.05 23.72
N SER A 35 -11.66 17.18 24.72
CA SER A 35 -10.60 16.25 25.13
C SER A 35 -10.20 15.30 24.00
N GLN A 36 -11.17 14.72 23.30
CA GLN A 36 -10.90 13.84 22.16
C GLN A 36 -10.27 14.56 20.97
N LEU A 37 -10.67 15.81 20.69
CA LEU A 37 -10.04 16.63 19.66
C LEU A 37 -8.57 16.93 20.00
N ALA A 38 -8.28 17.34 21.23
CA ALA A 38 -6.90 17.57 21.66
C ALA A 38 -6.05 16.30 21.57
N ARG A 39 -6.58 15.14 21.98
CA ARG A 39 -5.91 13.84 21.85
C ARG A 39 -5.66 13.46 20.39
N ARG A 40 -6.62 13.73 19.50
CA ARG A 40 -6.46 13.46 18.07
C ARG A 40 -5.33 14.29 17.48
N ASP A 41 -5.28 15.58 17.80
CA ASP A 41 -4.26 16.49 17.27
C ASP A 41 -2.85 16.10 17.75
N GLU A 42 -2.71 15.65 19.01
CA GLU A 42 -1.45 15.10 19.53
C GLU A 42 -0.99 13.84 18.75
N LEU A 43 -1.92 12.91 18.48
CA LEU A 43 -1.61 11.70 17.70
C LEU A 43 -1.29 12.03 16.24
N GLU A 44 -1.95 13.02 15.66
CA GLU A 44 -1.65 13.52 14.31
C GLU A 44 -0.24 14.11 14.25
N PHE A 45 0.14 14.90 15.26
CA PHE A 45 1.49 15.44 15.38
C PHE A 45 2.54 14.32 15.51
N GLU A 46 2.34 13.35 16.40
CA GLU A 46 3.27 12.24 16.57
C GLU A 46 3.43 11.43 15.27
N LYS A 47 2.32 11.20 14.56
CA LYS A 47 2.33 10.55 13.24
C LYS A 47 3.10 11.38 12.20
N GLU A 48 2.89 12.70 12.15
CA GLU A 48 3.59 13.59 11.23
C GLU A 48 5.11 13.58 11.49
N VAL A 49 5.51 13.64 12.76
CA VAL A 49 6.91 13.56 13.17
C VAL A 49 7.53 12.23 12.74
N LYS A 50 6.86 11.10 13.01
CA LYS A 50 7.34 9.77 12.59
C LYS A 50 7.44 9.63 11.08
N ASN A 51 6.45 10.12 10.33
CA ASN A 51 6.47 10.08 8.87
C ASN A 51 7.59 10.95 8.28
N THR A 52 7.80 12.14 8.85
CA THR A 52 8.90 13.03 8.48
C THR A 52 10.25 12.36 8.72
N PHE A 53 10.41 11.71 9.88
CA PHE A 53 11.62 10.97 10.22
C PHE A 53 11.88 9.79 9.28
N ILE A 54 10.86 8.98 8.97
CA ILE A 54 10.97 7.87 8.01
C ILE A 54 11.41 8.39 6.63
N THR A 55 10.80 9.48 6.17
CA THR A 55 11.13 10.11 4.87
C THR A 55 12.60 10.55 4.85
N ALA A 56 13.05 11.26 5.89
CA ALA A 56 14.44 11.68 6.02
C ALA A 56 15.42 10.50 6.07
N LEU A 57 15.08 9.44 6.81
CA LEU A 57 15.89 8.21 6.86
C LEU A 57 16.00 7.54 5.49
N MET A 58 14.89 7.42 4.77
CA MET A 58 14.87 6.87 3.42
C MET A 58 15.76 7.67 2.47
N GLU A 59 15.73 9.00 2.55
CA GLU A 59 16.61 9.86 1.75
C GLU A 59 18.10 9.63 2.04
N VAL A 60 18.48 9.57 3.32
CA VAL A 60 19.87 9.29 3.73
C VAL A 60 20.33 7.93 3.21
N GLN A 61 19.49 6.90 3.37
CA GLN A 61 19.80 5.56 2.87
C GLN A 61 19.89 5.52 1.34
N ASN A 62 19.00 6.23 0.64
CA ASN A 62 19.02 6.30 -0.82
C ASN A 62 20.30 6.98 -1.33
N ARG A 63 20.71 8.10 -0.71
CA ARG A 63 21.98 8.77 -1.02
C ARG A 63 23.20 7.87 -0.74
N GLN A 64 23.21 7.14 0.37
CA GLN A 64 24.30 6.19 0.65
C GLN A 64 24.35 5.03 -0.36
N LYS A 65 23.19 4.53 -0.80
CA LYS A 65 23.11 3.51 -1.84
C LYS A 65 23.65 4.04 -3.17
N GLU A 66 23.25 5.25 -3.56
CA GLU A 66 23.73 5.91 -4.78
C GLU A 66 25.25 6.17 -4.76
N GLN A 67 25.82 6.55 -3.61
CA GLN A 67 27.28 6.67 -3.46
C GLN A 67 28.00 5.32 -3.59
N ARG A 68 27.44 4.24 -3.03
CA ARG A 68 28.01 2.88 -3.19
C ARG A 68 27.92 2.39 -4.64
N ASP A 69 26.81 2.65 -5.33
CA ASP A 69 26.58 2.20 -6.69
C ASP A 69 27.37 3.03 -7.73
N SER A 70 27.50 4.34 -7.52
CA SER A 70 28.38 5.20 -8.32
C SER A 70 29.86 4.78 -8.20
N SER A 71 30.31 4.40 -7.01
CA SER A 71 31.67 3.87 -6.79
C SER A 71 31.94 2.56 -7.53
N LYS A 72 30.94 1.66 -7.60
CA LYS A 72 31.04 0.40 -8.37
C LYS A 72 30.98 0.62 -9.88
N ARG A 73 30.24 1.63 -10.35
CA ARG A 73 30.18 2.02 -11.77
C ARG A 73 31.55 2.53 -12.27
N ARG A 74 32.20 3.42 -11.53
CA ARG A 74 33.53 3.96 -11.90
C ARG A 74 34.61 2.87 -12.04
N ARG A 75 34.50 1.76 -11.29
CA ARG A 75 35.45 0.64 -11.39
C ARG A 75 35.21 -0.24 -12.62
N ARG A 76 33.96 -0.34 -13.12
CA ARG A 76 33.62 -1.05 -14.37
C ARG A 76 34.01 -0.27 -15.62
N ASP A 77 33.82 1.05 -15.63
CA ASP A 77 34.23 1.89 -16.77
C ASP A 77 35.75 1.90 -16.96
N LYS A 78 36.52 1.80 -15.87
CA LYS A 78 37.99 1.67 -15.90
C LYS A 78 38.46 0.32 -16.50
N ALA A 79 37.68 -0.75 -16.34
CA ALA A 79 37.98 -2.07 -16.88
C ALA A 79 37.63 -2.21 -18.36
N LEU A 80 36.58 -1.54 -18.84
CA LEU A 80 36.23 -1.49 -20.27
C LEU A 80 37.14 -0.55 -21.08
N SER A 81 37.71 0.49 -20.47
CA SER A 81 38.64 1.40 -21.16
C SER A 81 40.04 0.79 -21.40
N LEU A 82 40.39 -0.33 -20.77
CA LEU A 82 41.68 -1.02 -20.93
C LEU A 82 41.67 -2.08 -22.04
N GLN A 83 40.54 -2.29 -22.73
CA GLN A 83 40.42 -3.23 -23.85
C GLN A 83 40.05 -2.51 -25.15
N GLY A 84 40.70 -1.38 -25.42
CA GLY A 84 40.46 -0.57 -26.62
C GLY A 84 41.72 0.15 -27.09
N GLY A 85 42.76 -0.60 -27.47
CA GLY A 85 43.97 -0.01 -28.05
C GLY A 85 45.08 -1.03 -28.28
N GLY A 86 45.11 -1.65 -29.46
CA GLY A 86 46.21 -2.52 -29.89
C GLY A 86 45.98 -3.06 -31.30
N THR A 87 46.62 -2.44 -32.28
CA THR A 87 46.67 -2.78 -33.71
C THR A 87 47.39 -4.13 -33.97
N PRO A 88 47.25 -4.72 -35.19
CA PRO A 88 47.51 -6.14 -35.42
C PRO A 88 48.97 -6.45 -35.74
N SER A 89 49.46 -7.62 -35.31
CA SER A 89 50.77 -8.16 -35.72
C SER A 89 50.71 -9.68 -35.95
N VAL A 90 50.65 -10.02 -37.24
CA VAL A 90 51.37 -11.06 -38.00
C VAL A 90 51.81 -12.40 -37.34
N ASN A 91 51.32 -13.47 -37.98
CA ASN A 91 51.85 -14.83 -38.24
C ASN A 91 51.98 -15.91 -37.16
N GLY A 92 51.43 -17.09 -37.49
CA GLY A 92 52.09 -18.37 -37.20
C GLY A 92 51.18 -19.60 -36.94
N GLY A 93 50.60 -20.17 -38.01
CA GLY A 93 50.21 -21.60 -38.22
C GLY A 93 49.66 -22.49 -37.09
N ASN A 94 48.49 -23.11 -37.31
CA ASN A 94 48.35 -24.54 -37.68
C ASN A 94 46.87 -25.03 -37.59
N THR A 95 46.36 -25.51 -38.72
CA THR A 95 45.42 -26.62 -38.98
C THR A 95 44.25 -26.97 -38.03
N GLY A 96 43.02 -26.95 -38.55
CA GLY A 96 41.92 -27.80 -38.06
C GLY A 96 40.48 -27.34 -38.29
N SER A 97 39.85 -27.85 -39.36
CA SER A 97 38.42 -28.17 -39.54
C SER A 97 37.31 -27.08 -39.51
N THR A 98 36.75 -26.84 -40.71
CA THR A 98 35.32 -26.83 -41.11
C THR A 98 34.28 -25.99 -40.33
N GLY A 99 33.67 -25.03 -41.04
CA GLY A 99 32.33 -24.50 -40.70
C GLY A 99 32.02 -23.14 -41.34
N ARG A 100 31.53 -23.13 -42.58
CA ARG A 100 30.91 -21.96 -43.24
C ARG A 100 29.49 -21.75 -42.73
N THR A 101 29.13 -20.54 -42.30
CA THR A 101 27.86 -19.86 -42.63
C THR A 101 27.92 -18.38 -42.23
N GLU A 102 27.94 -17.50 -43.24
CA GLU A 102 27.43 -16.13 -43.11
C GLU A 102 25.92 -16.19 -42.91
N LYS A 103 25.37 -15.40 -41.96
CA LYS A 103 24.11 -14.69 -42.16
C LYS A 103 23.87 -13.61 -41.11
N THR A 104 23.60 -12.45 -41.69
CA THR A 104 23.02 -11.21 -41.17
C THR A 104 21.94 -11.37 -40.10
N GLY A 105 21.97 -10.46 -39.13
CA GLY A 105 20.84 -9.82 -38.46
C GLY A 105 19.70 -10.70 -37.95
N THR A 106 19.63 -10.91 -36.64
CA THR A 106 18.41 -10.69 -35.85
C THR A 106 18.80 -10.65 -34.37
N MET A 107 18.50 -9.52 -33.72
CA MET A 107 18.54 -9.43 -32.26
C MET A 107 17.63 -10.52 -31.68
N PRO A 108 18.03 -11.26 -30.62
CA PRO A 108 17.09 -12.12 -29.93
C PRO A 108 16.05 -11.20 -29.28
N VAL A 109 14.89 -11.10 -29.91
CA VAL A 109 13.66 -10.60 -29.29
C VAL A 109 13.37 -11.59 -28.17
N LYS A 110 13.97 -11.31 -27.01
CA LYS A 110 13.62 -11.94 -25.75
C LYS A 110 12.18 -11.49 -25.52
N ARG A 111 11.24 -12.31 -25.98
CA ARG A 111 9.81 -12.14 -25.72
C ARG A 111 9.71 -11.90 -24.22
N PHE A 112 9.24 -10.72 -23.84
CA PHE A 112 8.80 -10.48 -22.48
C PHE A 112 7.71 -11.52 -22.23
N SER A 113 8.09 -12.58 -21.52
CA SER A 113 7.18 -13.60 -21.01
C SER A 113 6.16 -12.87 -20.13
N MET A 114 4.92 -12.84 -20.59
CA MET A 114 3.81 -12.22 -19.88
C MET A 114 3.48 -12.99 -18.59
N GLU A 115 4.01 -14.20 -18.44
CA GLU A 115 3.95 -14.98 -17.21
C GLU A 115 4.67 -14.28 -16.03
N GLY A 116 5.63 -13.39 -16.30
CA GLY A 116 6.38 -12.66 -15.28
C GLY A 116 5.57 -11.58 -14.54
N LEU A 117 4.57 -10.99 -15.19
CA LEU A 117 3.72 -9.97 -14.56
C LEU A 117 2.72 -10.59 -13.57
N SER A 118 2.24 -11.80 -13.84
CA SER A 118 1.37 -12.54 -12.90
C SER A 118 2.10 -12.84 -11.59
N ASN A 119 3.38 -13.27 -11.68
CA ASN A 119 4.20 -13.50 -10.50
C ASN A 119 4.52 -12.20 -9.76
N ILE A 120 4.76 -11.08 -10.46
CA ILE A 120 5.03 -9.78 -9.81
C ILE A 120 3.77 -9.23 -9.13
N LEU A 121 2.58 -9.43 -9.68
CA LEU A 121 1.31 -9.07 -9.03
C LEU A 121 1.03 -10.00 -7.83
N GLN A 122 1.21 -11.31 -7.97
CA GLN A 122 1.05 -12.26 -6.86
C GLN A 122 2.06 -12.02 -5.74
N THR A 123 3.31 -11.72 -6.09
CA THR A 123 4.39 -11.48 -5.11
C THR A 123 4.35 -10.06 -4.56
N GLY A 124 3.94 -9.06 -5.36
CA GLY A 124 3.80 -7.67 -4.95
C GLY A 124 2.66 -7.48 -3.94
N ILE A 125 1.56 -8.20 -4.11
CA ILE A 125 0.54 -8.38 -3.07
C ILE A 125 1.18 -9.09 -1.87
N ARG A 126 1.90 -10.21 -2.03
CA ARG A 126 2.56 -10.86 -0.89
C ARG A 126 3.56 -9.99 -0.11
N GLN A 127 4.17 -8.99 -0.74
CA GLN A 127 5.12 -8.05 -0.09
C GLN A 127 4.43 -6.93 0.71
N THR A 128 3.16 -6.61 0.41
CA THR A 128 2.32 -5.73 1.24
C THR A 128 1.39 -6.52 2.19
N PHE A 129 1.15 -7.80 1.88
CA PHE A 129 0.32 -8.75 2.63
C PHE A 129 1.13 -9.82 3.39
N GLY A 130 2.41 -9.55 3.61
CA GLY A 130 3.20 -10.23 4.61
C GLY A 130 4.02 -11.42 4.13
N SER A 131 5.34 -11.24 4.19
CA SER A 131 6.30 -12.33 4.30
C SER A 131 7.60 -11.81 4.89
N THR A 132 7.77 -11.94 6.21
CA THR A 132 9.05 -12.18 6.91
C THR A 132 8.81 -12.29 8.42
N GLY A 133 9.00 -13.51 8.95
CA GLY A 133 9.43 -13.82 10.32
C GLY A 133 8.81 -13.09 11.53
N ASN A 134 7.97 -13.82 12.28
CA ASN A 134 7.83 -13.77 13.75
C ASN A 134 7.36 -12.49 14.46
N GLU A 135 6.86 -11.46 13.78
CA GLU A 135 6.12 -10.38 14.43
C GLU A 135 4.64 -10.43 14.01
N LYS A 136 3.74 -10.20 14.98
CA LYS A 136 2.29 -10.14 14.74
C LYS A 136 2.02 -9.08 13.67
N GLN A 137 1.75 -9.56 12.46
CA GLN A 137 1.68 -8.77 11.25
C GLN A 137 0.34 -8.05 11.22
N TYR A 138 0.30 -6.83 11.74
CA TYR A 138 -0.91 -6.01 11.70
C TYR A 138 -1.29 -5.74 10.24
N ILE A 139 -2.48 -6.19 9.83
CA ILE A 139 -3.05 -5.89 8.51
C ILE A 139 -3.23 -4.37 8.40
N ASN A 140 -2.35 -3.71 7.67
CA ASN A 140 -2.41 -2.26 7.41
C ASN A 140 -3.35 -1.88 6.25
N THR A 141 -4.05 -2.86 5.65
CA THR A 141 -4.83 -2.64 4.43
C THR A 141 -6.25 -2.19 4.74
N VAL A 142 -6.55 -0.93 4.40
CA VAL A 142 -7.90 -0.36 4.46
C VAL A 142 -8.76 -0.95 3.35
N ILE A 143 -9.97 -1.40 3.68
CA ILE A 143 -10.94 -1.83 2.65
C ILE A 143 -11.32 -0.60 1.82
N PRO A 144 -11.04 -0.58 0.51
CA PRO A 144 -11.34 0.59 -0.30
C PRO A 144 -12.86 0.82 -0.34
N TYR A 145 -13.30 2.07 -0.15
CA TYR A 145 -14.71 2.43 -0.13
C TYR A 145 -14.94 3.62 -1.05
N GLU A 146 -15.85 3.48 -2.01
CA GLU A 146 -16.32 4.59 -2.83
C GLU A 146 -17.66 5.07 -2.27
N LYS A 147 -17.72 6.34 -1.85
CA LYS A 147 -18.96 6.97 -1.38
C LYS A 147 -19.85 7.30 -2.58
N LYS A 148 -20.40 6.28 -3.23
CA LYS A 148 -21.49 6.47 -4.18
C LYS A 148 -22.70 6.93 -3.37
N GLY A 149 -23.40 7.98 -3.81
CA GLY A 149 -24.59 8.50 -3.13
C GLY A 149 -25.75 7.50 -3.06
N THR A 150 -25.58 6.31 -3.66
CA THR A 150 -26.47 5.17 -3.63
C THR A 150 -26.02 4.17 -2.55
N PRO A 151 -26.96 3.61 -1.77
CA PRO A 151 -26.65 2.52 -0.84
C PRO A 151 -25.95 1.35 -1.57
N PRO A 152 -24.98 0.68 -0.93
CA PRO A 152 -24.33 -0.50 -1.51
C PRO A 152 -25.35 -1.61 -1.77
N SER A 153 -25.14 -2.38 -2.84
CA SER A 153 -26.01 -3.50 -3.17
C SER A 153 -25.90 -4.62 -2.15
N VAL A 154 -26.88 -5.53 -2.14
CA VAL A 154 -26.85 -6.72 -1.26
C VAL A 154 -25.61 -7.57 -1.53
N ASP A 155 -25.19 -7.67 -2.79
CA ASP A 155 -24.01 -8.43 -3.20
C ASP A 155 -22.71 -7.78 -2.69
N ASP A 156 -22.62 -6.44 -2.75
CA ASP A 156 -21.48 -5.69 -2.20
C ASP A 156 -21.36 -5.89 -0.70
N LEU A 157 -22.50 -5.85 0.00
CA LEU A 157 -22.56 -6.01 1.44
C LEU A 157 -22.16 -7.44 1.87
N GLN A 158 -22.55 -8.45 1.10
CA GLN A 158 -22.11 -9.84 1.33
C GLN A 158 -20.61 -10.00 1.13
N MET A 159 -20.04 -9.35 0.11
CA MET A 159 -18.59 -9.41 -0.13
C MET A 159 -17.80 -8.68 0.95
N LEU A 160 -18.28 -7.50 1.38
CA LEU A 160 -17.70 -6.76 2.51
C LEU A 160 -17.75 -7.58 3.81
N THR A 161 -18.86 -8.26 4.06
CA THR A 161 -19.03 -9.15 5.22
C THR A 161 -18.03 -10.31 5.20
N LYS A 162 -17.81 -10.93 4.02
CA LYS A 162 -16.81 -12.00 3.85
C LYS A 162 -15.39 -11.50 4.12
N ILE A 163 -15.04 -10.29 3.68
CA ILE A 163 -13.74 -9.68 3.96
C ILE A 163 -13.57 -9.40 5.44
N LEU A 164 -14.55 -8.75 6.08
CA LEU A 164 -14.51 -8.44 7.51
C LEU A 164 -14.41 -9.70 8.38
N PHE A 165 -15.14 -10.76 8.01
CA PHE A 165 -15.04 -12.05 8.69
C PHE A 165 -13.66 -12.69 8.51
N ALA A 166 -13.11 -12.65 7.29
CA ALA A 166 -11.78 -13.16 7.01
C ALA A 166 -10.68 -12.40 7.76
N ILE A 167 -10.82 -11.09 7.96
CA ILE A 167 -9.92 -10.28 8.78
C ILE A 167 -10.05 -10.65 10.25
N LYS A 168 -11.29 -10.76 10.77
CA LYS A 168 -11.55 -11.12 12.16
C LYS A 168 -10.94 -12.48 12.54
N GLU A 169 -10.90 -13.42 11.61
CA GLU A 169 -10.40 -14.78 11.82
C GLU A 169 -8.95 -14.97 11.32
N ASP A 170 -8.21 -13.89 11.04
CA ASP A 170 -6.83 -13.93 10.51
C ASP A 170 -6.65 -14.88 9.30
N SER A 171 -7.64 -14.91 8.42
CA SER A 171 -7.67 -15.84 7.28
C SER A 171 -6.72 -15.41 6.16
N GLU A 172 -5.91 -16.34 5.65
CA GLU A 172 -5.04 -16.12 4.47
C GLU A 172 -5.82 -15.76 3.18
N LYS A 173 -7.14 -15.85 3.18
CA LYS A 173 -8.01 -15.51 2.04
C LYS A 173 -8.28 -14.01 1.88
N VAL A 174 -7.92 -13.19 2.87
CA VAL A 174 -8.15 -11.73 2.84
C VAL A 174 -7.60 -11.06 1.57
N PRO A 175 -6.36 -11.33 1.10
CA PRO A 175 -5.83 -10.68 -0.11
C PRO A 175 -6.65 -11.02 -1.35
N THR A 176 -7.11 -12.26 -1.47
CA THR A 176 -7.95 -12.71 -2.59
C THR A 176 -9.32 -12.04 -2.56
N LEU A 177 -9.97 -11.98 -1.38
CA LEU A 177 -11.28 -11.36 -1.23
C LEU A 177 -11.25 -9.84 -1.50
N LEU A 178 -10.19 -9.15 -1.08
CA LEU A 178 -9.98 -7.73 -1.40
C LEU A 178 -9.78 -7.50 -2.90
N THR A 179 -8.98 -8.35 -3.55
CA THR A 179 -8.75 -8.27 -5.01
C THR A 179 -10.05 -8.43 -5.78
N ASP A 180 -10.85 -9.44 -5.42
CA ASP A 180 -12.17 -9.68 -6.01
C ASP A 180 -13.11 -8.49 -5.82
N TYR A 181 -13.12 -7.88 -4.64
CA TYR A 181 -13.96 -6.72 -4.35
C TYR A 181 -13.57 -5.50 -5.21
N ILE A 182 -12.27 -5.22 -5.32
CA ILE A 182 -11.79 -4.12 -6.16
C ILE A 182 -12.20 -4.32 -7.62
N LEU A 183 -11.96 -5.50 -8.17
CA LEU A 183 -12.21 -5.78 -9.58
C LEU A 183 -13.71 -5.88 -9.92
N LYS A 184 -14.56 -6.34 -8.99
CA LYS A 184 -15.99 -6.55 -9.26
C LYS A 184 -16.85 -5.35 -8.90
N VAL A 185 -16.48 -4.56 -7.89
CA VAL A 185 -17.33 -3.49 -7.32
C VAL A 185 -16.80 -2.11 -7.66
N LEU A 186 -15.49 -1.89 -7.54
CA LEU A 186 -14.89 -0.56 -7.73
C LEU A 186 -14.44 -0.32 -9.18
N CYS A 187 -13.95 -1.34 -9.86
CA CYS A 187 -13.53 -1.28 -11.26
C CYS A 187 -14.26 -2.34 -12.10
N PRO A 188 -15.61 -2.35 -12.13
CA PRO A 188 -16.33 -3.30 -12.98
C PRO A 188 -15.90 -3.11 -14.44
N THR A 189 -15.58 -4.20 -15.11
CA THR A 189 -15.22 -4.22 -16.54
C THR A 189 -16.47 -4.17 -17.40
#